data_AF-A0A7K0S2Q0-F1
#
_entry.id   AF-A0A7K0S2Q0-F1
#
_cell.length_a   1.000
_cell.length_b   1.000
_cell.length_c   1.000
_cell.angle_alpha   90.00
_cell.angle_beta   90.00
_cell.angle_gamma   90.00
#
_symmetry.space_group_name_H-M   'P 1'
#
loop_
_entity.id
_entity.type
_entity.pdbx_description
1 polymer ?
#
loop_
_entity_poly.entity_id
_entity_poly.type
_entity_poly.pdbx_seq_one_letter_code
_entity_poly.pdbx_strand_id
1 'polypeptide(L)'
;MVQIFNGLGALTVFSVVFGAYGFQFVLLEPPCPLCLLIRVGMIGVGFGLALNVLFGPRVLHYGLALLAAMFGALTSLRQVMLHIVPGTGSYGDPAFGMHLYT
;
A
#
# COMPACT_ATOMS: atom_id res chain seq x y z
N MET A 1 -12.54 -3.64 -22.67
CA MET A 1 -11.85 -2.38 -22.32
C MET A 1 -11.71 -2.19 -20.80
N VAL A 2 -12.81 -2.21 -20.03
CA VAL A 2 -12.78 -2.03 -18.56
C VAL A 2 -11.91 -3.05 -17.82
N GLN A 3 -11.93 -4.33 -18.22
CA GLN A 3 -11.10 -5.37 -17.59
C GLN A 3 -9.59 -5.14 -17.78
N ILE A 4 -9.16 -4.55 -18.91
CA ILE A 4 -7.74 -4.23 -19.15
C ILE A 4 -7.29 -3.16 -18.18
N PHE A 5 -8.10 -2.11 -17.97
CA PHE A 5 -7.83 -1.08 -16.97
C PHE A 5 -7.77 -1.65 -15.54
N ASN A 6 -8.67 -2.56 -15.18
CA ASN A 6 -8.61 -3.22 -13.87
C ASN A 6 -7.35 -4.07 -13.72
N GLY A 7 -6.94 -4.78 -14.77
CA GLY A 7 -5.71 -5.58 -14.78
C GLY A 7 -4.45 -4.72 -14.64
N LEU A 8 -4.37 -3.62 -15.38
CA LEU A 8 -3.28 -2.63 -15.25
C LEU A 8 -3.25 -2.03 -13.84
N GLY A 9 -4.42 -1.68 -13.28
CA GLY A 9 -4.53 -1.20 -11.92
C GLY A 9 -4.03 -2.22 -10.88
N ALA A 10 -4.45 -3.48 -10.99
CA ALA A 10 -3.99 -4.55 -10.11
C ALA A 10 -2.47 -4.76 -10.21
N LEU A 11 -1.92 -4.80 -11.43
CA LEU A 11 -0.47 -4.92 -11.67
C LEU A 11 0.32 -3.77 -11.04
N THR A 12 -0.19 -2.55 -11.16
CA THR A 12 0.43 -1.35 -10.60
C THR A 12 0.48 -1.43 -9.07
N VAL A 13 -0.62 -1.84 -8.44
CA VAL A 13 -0.68 -1.96 -6.98
C VAL A 13 0.23 -3.08 -6.48
N PHE A 14 0.24 -4.24 -7.16
CA PHE A 14 1.11 -5.34 -6.77
C PHE A 14 2.60 -5.02 -6.97
N SER A 15 2.98 -4.32 -8.04
CA SER A 15 4.39 -3.95 -8.26
C SER A 15 4.93 -3.04 -7.15
N VAL A 16 4.12 -2.09 -6.66
CA VAL A 16 4.48 -1.23 -5.52
C VAL A 16 4.69 -2.06 -4.24
N VAL A 17 3.79 -3.02 -3.97
CA VAL A 17 3.92 -3.90 -2.79
C VAL A 17 5.17 -4.77 -2.88
N PHE A 18 5.44 -5.35 -4.06
CA PHE A 18 6.67 -6.13 -4.30
C PHE A 18 7.92 -5.28 -4.12
N GLY A 19 7.95 -4.05 -4.64
CA GLY A 19 9.05 -3.12 -4.43
C GLY A 19 9.29 -2.84 -2.94
N ALA A 20 8.22 -2.59 -2.18
CA ALA A 20 8.32 -2.33 -0.74
C ALA A 20 8.87 -3.53 0.06
N TYR A 21 8.49 -4.76 -0.29
CA TYR A 21 9.12 -5.96 0.27
C TYR A 21 10.58 -6.09 -0.17
N GLY A 22 10.89 -5.77 -1.43
CA GLY A 22 12.26 -5.74 -1.94
C GLY A 22 13.17 -4.85 -1.10
N PHE A 23 12.75 -3.62 -0.81
CA PHE A 23 13.51 -2.72 0.08
C PHE A 23 13.71 -3.33 1.47
N GLN A 24 12.66 -3.89 2.07
CA GLN A 24 12.76 -4.51 3.39
C GLN A 24 13.78 -5.67 3.44
N PHE A 25 13.81 -6.52 2.41
CA PHE A 25 14.73 -7.65 2.35
C PHE A 25 16.17 -7.24 1.97
N VAL A 26 16.33 -6.19 1.16
CA VAL A 26 17.64 -5.71 0.72
C VAL A 26 18.33 -4.90 1.81
N LEU A 27 17.60 -4.03 2.52
CA LEU A 27 18.16 -3.16 3.56
C LEU A 27 18.15 -3.81 4.97
N LEU A 28 17.55 -4.99 5.14
CA LEU A 28 17.45 -5.71 6.42
C LEU A 28 16.89 -4.88 7.60
N GLU A 29 16.07 -3.87 7.31
CA GLU A 29 15.50 -3.02 8.35
C GLU A 29 14.32 -3.68 9.06
N PRO A 30 14.12 -3.39 10.36
CA PRO A 30 12.99 -3.92 11.11
C PRO A 30 11.65 -3.44 10.51
N PRO A 31 10.66 -4.33 10.35
CA PRO A 31 9.37 -3.95 9.76
C PRO A 31 8.63 -2.96 10.66
N CYS A 32 8.31 -1.79 10.09
CA CYS A 32 7.35 -0.86 10.67
C CYS A 32 5.95 -1.52 10.72
N PRO A 33 5.32 -1.68 11.91
CA PRO A 33 4.06 -2.40 12.04
C PRO A 33 2.90 -1.74 11.28
N LEU A 34 2.83 -0.40 11.27
CA LEU A 34 1.81 0.33 10.51
C LEU A 34 2.00 0.22 8.99
N CYS A 35 3.25 0.15 8.52
CA CYS A 35 3.58 0.01 7.10
C CYS A 35 3.11 -1.35 6.56
N LEU A 36 3.15 -2.37 7.41
CA LEU A 36 2.63 -3.69 7.10
C LEU A 36 1.11 -3.65 6.90
N LEU A 37 0.38 -2.87 7.70
CA LEU A 37 -1.05 -2.63 7.51
C LEU A 37 -1.36 -1.89 6.19
N ILE A 38 -0.55 -0.90 5.81
CA ILE A 38 -0.70 -0.19 4.52
C ILE A 38 -0.52 -1.17 3.35
N ARG A 39 0.47 -2.08 3.43
CA ARG A 39 0.67 -3.12 2.43
C ARG A 39 -0.51 -4.08 2.34
N VAL A 40 -1.11 -4.47 3.48
CA VAL A 40 -2.33 -5.29 3.48
C VAL A 40 -3.49 -4.56 2.81
N GLY A 41 -3.66 -3.27 3.06
CA GLY A 41 -4.64 -2.43 2.37
C GLY A 41 -4.43 -2.41 0.86
N MET A 42 -3.19 -2.20 0.40
CA MET A 42 -2.81 -2.23 -1.01
C MET A 42 -3.08 -3.60 -1.65
N ILE A 43 -2.72 -4.70 -0.97
CA ILE A 43 -3.02 -6.07 -1.44
C ILE A 43 -4.54 -6.26 -1.59
N GLY A 44 -5.34 -5.74 -0.65
CA GLY A 44 -6.80 -5.77 -0.74
C GLY A 44 -7.36 -5.02 -1.96
N VAL A 45 -6.80 -3.84 -2.29
CA VAL A 45 -7.15 -3.09 -3.51
C VAL A 45 -6.82 -3.90 -4.76
N GLY A 46 -5.59 -4.43 -4.83
CA GLY A 46 -5.14 -5.27 -5.94
C GLY A 46 -6.01 -6.52 -6.12
N PHE A 47 -6.42 -7.14 -5.02
CA PHE A 47 -7.32 -8.30 -5.03
C PHE A 47 -8.72 -7.95 -5.55
N GLY A 48 -9.31 -6.84 -5.09
CA GLY A 48 -10.61 -6.38 -5.61
C GLY A 48 -10.58 -6.08 -7.11
N LEU A 49 -9.49 -5.50 -7.61
CA LEU A 49 -9.30 -5.27 -9.05
C LEU A 49 -9.05 -6.58 -9.82
N ALA A 50 -8.29 -7.53 -9.27
CA ALA A 50 -8.05 -8.84 -9.87
C ALA A 50 -9.35 -9.66 -9.98
N LEU A 51 -10.25 -9.60 -9.00
CA LEU A 51 -11.57 -10.22 -9.07
C LEU A 51 -12.40 -9.70 -10.24
N ASN A 52 -12.29 -8.41 -10.57
CA ASN A 52 -12.95 -7.84 -11.75
C ASN A 52 -12.36 -8.34 -13.07
N VAL A 53 -11.10 -8.76 -13.09
CA VAL A 53 -10.48 -9.40 -14.26
C VAL A 53 -10.98 -10.84 -14.41
N LEU A 54 -11.00 -11.61 -13.31
CA LEU A 54 -11.37 -13.04 -13.31
C LEU A 54 -12.87 -13.29 -13.51
N PHE A 55 -13.74 -12.55 -12.80
CA PHE A 55 -15.19 -12.79 -12.78
C PHE A 55 -16.00 -11.77 -13.59
N GLY A 56 -15.32 -10.86 -14.28
CA GLY A 56 -15.93 -9.73 -14.97
C GLY A 56 -16.18 -8.52 -14.05
N PRO A 57 -16.40 -7.32 -14.64
CA PRO A 57 -16.57 -6.10 -13.88
C PRO A 57 -17.89 -6.11 -13.11
N ARG A 58 -17.82 -6.12 -11.77
CA ARG A 58 -18.98 -5.99 -10.89
C ARG A 58 -18.74 -4.89 -9.86
N VAL A 59 -19.78 -4.12 -9.56
CA VAL A 59 -19.75 -3.02 -8.57
C VAL A 59 -19.27 -3.51 -7.20
N LEU A 60 -19.62 -4.75 -6.83
CA LEU A 60 -19.27 -5.32 -5.53
C LEU A 60 -17.75 -5.46 -5.33
N HIS A 61 -16.99 -5.84 -6.37
CA HIS A 61 -15.54 -5.93 -6.27
C HIS A 61 -14.88 -4.55 -6.17
N TYR A 62 -15.46 -3.54 -6.83
CA TYR A 62 -15.02 -2.15 -6.67
C TYR A 62 -15.31 -1.63 -5.26
N GLY A 63 -16.44 -2.03 -4.65
CA GLY A 63 -16.73 -1.76 -3.25
C GLY A 63 -15.67 -2.35 -2.31
N LEU A 64 -15.25 -3.60 -2.54
CA LEU A 64 -14.16 -4.23 -1.79
C LEU A 64 -12.84 -3.45 -1.95
N ALA A 65 -12.48 -3.08 -3.19
CA ALA A 65 -11.29 -2.29 -3.46
C ALA A 65 -11.34 -0.92 -2.76
N LEU A 66 -12.50 -0.27 -2.74
CA LEU A 66 -12.69 1.02 -2.08
C LEU A 66 -12.52 0.92 -0.56
N LEU A 67 -13.11 -0.10 0.08
CA LEU A 67 -12.95 -0.33 1.51
C LEU A 67 -11.48 -0.60 1.88
N ALA A 68 -10.78 -1.39 1.07
CA ALA A 68 -9.36 -1.65 1.25
C ALA A 68 -8.51 -0.38 1.09
N ALA A 69 -8.84 0.48 0.12
CA ALA A 69 -8.18 1.77 -0.08
C ALA A 69 -8.40 2.72 1.10
N MET A 70 -9.64 2.80 1.64
CA MET A 70 -9.94 3.61 2.82
C MET A 70 -9.16 3.14 4.05
N PHE A 71 -9.05 1.83 4.25
CA PHE A 71 -8.23 1.25 5.31
C PHE A 71 -6.73 1.61 5.15
N GLY A 72 -6.19 1.49 3.94
CA GLY A 72 -4.84 1.92 3.61
C GLY A 72 -4.61 3.42 3.88
N ALA A 73 -5.56 4.27 3.51
CA ALA A 73 -5.47 5.71 3.73
C ALA A 73 -5.53 6.10 5.21
N LEU A 74 -6.36 5.43 6.01
CA LEU A 74 -6.47 5.69 7.44
C LEU A 74 -5.17 5.30 8.18
N THR A 75 -4.59 4.16 7.80
CA THR A 75 -3.34 3.67 8.38
C THR A 75 -2.14 4.53 7.99
N SER A 76 -2.08 5.02 6.73
CA SER A 76 -1.06 5.98 6.32
C SER A 76 -1.21 7.33 7.02
N LEU A 77 -2.43 7.83 7.19
CA LEU A 77 -2.66 9.08 7.91
C LEU A 77 -2.16 8.98 9.36
N ARG A 78 -2.43 7.85 10.02
CA ARG A 78 -1.91 7.60 11.37
C ARG A 78 -0.38 7.54 11.41
N GLN A 79 0.25 6.92 10.41
CA GLN A 79 1.71 6.87 10.29
C GLN A 79 2.29 8.28 10.21
N VAL A 80 1.73 9.14 9.36
CA VAL A 80 2.18 10.53 9.23
C VAL A 80 1.97 11.31 10.52
N MET A 81 0.80 11.18 11.17
CA MET A 81 0.51 11.88 12.43
C MET A 81 1.48 11.52 13.58
N LEU A 82 2.04 10.30 13.58
CA LEU A 82 2.99 9.88 14.62
C LEU A 82 4.41 10.41 14.39
N HIS A 83 4.79 10.68 13.14
CA HIS A 83 6.14 11.10 12.76
C HIS A 83 6.26 12.56 12.36
N ILE A 84 5.16 13.33 12.40
CA ILE A 84 5.17 14.77 12.10
C ILE A 84 5.84 15.62 13.20
N VAL A 85 5.91 15.12 14.43
CA VAL A 85 6.57 15.83 15.54
C VAL A 85 8.06 15.47 15.56
N PRO A 86 8.98 16.45 15.52
CA PRO A 86 10.41 16.18 15.55
C PRO A 86 10.81 15.54 16.88
N GLY A 87 11.53 14.41 16.83
CA GLY A 87 12.04 13.70 18.01
C GLY A 87 11.31 12.41 18.38
N THR A 88 10.25 12.00 17.66
CA THR A 88 9.51 10.74 17.93
C THR A 88 10.18 9.47 17.35
N GLY A 89 11.40 9.61 16.81
CA GLY A 89 12.11 8.55 16.09
C GLY A 89 11.54 8.31 14.70
N SER A 90 12.35 7.73 13.81
CA SER A 90 11.97 7.39 12.44
C SER A 90 12.17 5.90 12.20
N TYR A 91 11.26 5.29 11.45
CA TYR A 91 11.46 3.94 10.91
C TYR A 91 12.14 4.04 9.54
N GLY A 92 13.21 3.27 9.36
CA GLY A 92 13.98 3.17 8.11
C GLY A 92 15.05 4.25 7.93
N ASP A 93 16.07 3.89 7.15
CA ASP A 93 17.12 4.76 6.68
C ASP A 93 16.54 5.89 5.81
N PRO A 94 17.09 7.11 5.92
CA PRO A 94 16.62 8.24 5.14
C PRO A 94 16.87 8.02 3.64
N ALA A 95 15.81 8.05 2.83
CA ALA A 95 15.93 8.05 1.39
C ALA A 95 16.32 9.46 0.93
N PHE A 96 17.45 9.60 0.23
CA PHE A 96 17.98 10.91 -0.21
C PHE A 96 18.20 11.93 0.93
N GLY A 97 18.45 11.46 2.16
CA GLY A 97 18.65 12.33 3.33
C GLY A 97 17.35 12.85 3.96
N MET A 98 16.18 12.45 3.45
CA MET A 98 14.87 12.73 4.06
C MET A 98 14.28 11.43 4.62
N HIS A 99 13.69 11.49 5.82
CA HIS A 99 12.93 10.36 6.31
C HIS A 99 11.63 10.24 5.53
N LEU A 100 11.23 9.00 5.21
CA LEU A 100 10.03 8.69 4.41
C LEU A 100 8.71 9.24 5.00
N TYR A 101 8.74 9.77 6.22
CA TYR A 101 7.57 10.19 7.00
C TYR A 101 7.74 11.57 7.67
N THR A 102 8.76 12.35 7.28
CA THR A 102 9.02 13.74 7.75
C THR A 102 8.83 14.76 6.64
#